data_AF-A0A518DIF3-F1
#
_entry.id   AF-A0A518DIF3-F1
#
_cell.length_a   1.000
_cell.length_b   1.000
_cell.length_c   1.000
_cell.angle_alpha   90.00
_cell.angle_beta   90.00
_cell.angle_gamma   90.00
#
_symmetry.space_group_name_H-M   'P 1'
#
loop_
_entity.id
_entity.type
_entity.pdbx_description
1 polymer ?
#
loop_
_entity_poly.entity_id
_entity_poly.type
_entity_poly.pdbx_seq_one_letter_code
_entity_poly.pdbx_strand_id
1 'polypeptide(L)'
;MLAWRFQSDRARREAIEHKMHAAASAQQWSEVLLQADALARLSPSDRLAARMKRKAWEQVGLSLTQTHRPDSGVTPLHHSAYPLAHDAMALAPESMQGDSSANRRMLWIDAVGGYQLLLDSEILIGQPPGADAAGQGPPGLQILADISRRHAVLRREAGAYVLEPLSEVKIDGRTLTGPTTLSGDCVVTLGPVRLRIARPHALSATVRVTIESGHRTVPAADGVLLLGESCVLGPKPHSHIRCPGWRNELIVYRQGDRLCCRSGSELSVDGRPTSGPAELSAGTRIEGQDFALSIE
;
A
#
# COMPACT_ATOMS: atom_id res chain seq x y z
N MET A 1 19.41 32.07 10.86
CA MET A 1 18.68 30.91 11.41
C MET A 1 18.48 29.78 10.37
N LEU A 2 18.22 30.11 9.09
CA LEU A 2 18.09 29.11 8.01
C LEU A 2 19.36 28.31 7.71
N ALA A 3 20.54 28.95 7.65
CA ALA A 3 21.81 28.28 7.36
C ALA A 3 22.18 27.17 8.37
N TRP A 4 21.80 27.33 9.65
CA TRP A 4 22.06 26.36 10.70
C TRP A 4 21.18 25.10 10.57
N ARG A 5 19.92 25.26 10.14
CA ARG A 5 19.00 24.13 9.85
C ARG A 5 19.46 23.31 8.65
N PHE A 6 19.96 23.96 7.60
CA PHE A 6 20.51 23.26 6.44
C PHE A 6 21.77 22.44 6.77
N GLN A 7 22.67 22.99 7.60
CA GLN A 7 23.85 22.25 8.07
C GLN A 7 23.47 21.07 8.98
N SER A 8 22.48 21.23 9.87
CA SER A 8 22.03 20.15 10.74
C SER A 8 21.33 19.02 9.98
N ASP A 9 20.54 19.34 8.94
CA ASP A 9 19.83 18.34 8.15
C ASP A 9 20.78 17.57 7.23
N ARG A 10 21.81 18.25 6.68
CA ARG A 10 22.87 17.59 5.91
C ARG A 10 23.67 16.60 6.76
N ALA A 11 24.10 16.99 7.96
CA ALA A 11 24.84 16.10 8.86
C ALA A 11 24.00 14.89 9.32
N ARG A 12 22.70 15.11 9.60
CA ARG A 12 21.77 14.02 9.92
C ARG A 12 21.58 13.05 8.76
N ARG A 13 21.46 13.59 7.55
CA ARG A 13 21.34 12.79 6.32
C ARG A 13 22.57 11.91 6.11
N GLU A 14 23.77 12.50 6.14
CA GLU A 14 25.04 11.78 5.97
C GLU A 14 25.19 10.66 7.03
N ALA A 15 24.79 10.92 8.28
CA ALA A 15 24.80 9.92 9.34
C ALA A 15 23.83 8.75 9.08
N ILE A 16 22.63 9.02 8.58
CA ILE A 16 21.64 7.98 8.23
C ILE A 16 22.11 7.17 7.03
N GLU A 17 22.63 7.82 5.99
CA GLU A 17 23.21 7.15 4.82
C GLU A 17 24.36 6.22 5.24
N HIS A 18 25.27 6.68 6.10
CA HIS A 18 26.37 5.85 6.63
C HIS A 18 25.87 4.63 7.41
N LYS A 19 24.90 4.81 8.32
CA LYS A 19 24.29 3.70 9.07
C LYS A 19 23.57 2.71 8.16
N MET A 20 22.86 3.21 7.14
CA MET A 20 22.16 2.38 6.17
C MET A 20 23.15 1.54 5.33
N HIS A 21 24.27 2.13 4.89
CA HIS A 21 25.32 1.40 4.19
C HIS A 21 26.01 0.37 5.09
N ALA A 22 26.32 0.71 6.34
CA ALA A 22 26.92 -0.22 7.30
C ALA A 22 25.98 -1.41 7.59
N ALA A 23 24.70 -1.16 7.83
CA ALA A 23 23.69 -2.20 8.01
C ALA A 23 23.53 -3.09 6.77
N ALA A 24 23.62 -2.52 5.57
CA ALA A 24 23.52 -3.27 4.31
C ALA A 24 24.74 -4.17 4.10
N SER A 25 25.95 -3.69 4.42
CA SER A 25 27.17 -4.50 4.40
C SER A 25 27.11 -5.64 5.43
N ALA A 26 26.49 -5.39 6.59
CA ALA A 26 26.25 -6.39 7.63
C ALA A 26 25.04 -7.30 7.37
N GLN A 27 24.36 -7.16 6.22
CA GLN A 27 23.13 -7.89 5.87
C GLN A 27 21.99 -7.75 6.91
N GLN A 28 22.00 -6.69 7.72
CA GLN A 28 20.97 -6.39 8.70
C GLN A 28 19.82 -5.66 8.00
N TRP A 29 19.08 -6.37 7.15
CA TRP A 29 18.10 -5.75 6.26
C TRP A 29 16.98 -5.03 7.02
N SER A 30 16.56 -5.50 8.20
CA SER A 30 15.61 -4.79 9.07
C SER A 30 16.13 -3.40 9.49
N GLU A 31 17.43 -3.29 9.76
CA GLU A 31 18.08 -2.02 10.12
C GLU A 31 18.25 -1.11 8.91
N VAL A 32 18.60 -1.67 7.73
CA VAL A 32 18.60 -0.93 6.45
C VAL A 32 17.25 -0.28 6.19
N LEU A 33 16.18 -1.02 6.48
CA LEU A 33 14.80 -0.59 6.31
C LEU A 33 14.41 0.55 7.27
N LEU A 34 14.83 0.48 8.55
CA LEU A 34 14.63 1.56 9.52
C LEU A 34 15.36 2.85 9.10
N GLN A 35 16.62 2.73 8.66
CA GLN A 35 17.41 3.89 8.24
C GLN A 35 16.88 4.50 6.92
N ALA A 36 16.40 3.68 5.98
CA ALA A 36 15.77 4.17 4.76
C ALA A 36 14.49 4.97 5.03
N ASP A 37 13.67 4.59 6.03
CA ASP A 37 12.48 5.36 6.44
C ASP A 37 12.88 6.70 7.09
N ALA A 38 13.88 6.68 7.98
CA ALA A 38 14.41 7.90 8.57
C ALA A 38 14.94 8.88 7.50
N LEU A 39 15.62 8.36 6.47
CA LEU A 39 16.09 9.15 5.33
C LEU A 39 14.92 9.72 4.52
N ALA A 40 13.89 8.92 4.26
CA ALA A 40 12.70 9.35 3.51
C ALA A 40 11.88 10.45 4.24
N ARG A 41 11.90 10.49 5.58
CA ARG A 41 11.27 11.59 6.35
C ARG A 41 12.01 12.92 6.20
N LEU A 42 13.34 12.87 6.04
CA LEU A 42 14.17 14.06 5.83
C LEU A 42 14.20 14.50 4.35
N SER A 43 14.19 13.53 3.43
CA SER A 43 14.19 13.77 1.99
C SER A 43 13.27 12.76 1.28
N PRO A 44 11.98 13.09 1.12
CA PRO A 44 10.97 12.17 0.57
C PRO A 44 11.26 11.66 -0.85
N SER A 45 12.01 12.42 -1.65
CA SER A 45 12.35 12.08 -3.04
C SER A 45 13.72 11.39 -3.19
N ASP A 46 14.31 10.91 -2.10
CA ASP A 46 15.64 10.32 -2.12
C ASP A 46 15.69 8.97 -2.86
N ARG A 47 16.39 8.94 -4.00
CA ARG A 47 16.56 7.75 -4.84
C ARG A 47 17.37 6.64 -4.16
N LEU A 48 18.31 6.98 -3.28
CA LEU A 48 19.10 6.00 -2.53
C LEU A 48 18.22 5.29 -1.50
N ALA A 49 17.40 6.04 -0.76
CA ALA A 49 16.44 5.45 0.19
C ALA A 49 15.49 4.48 -0.52
N ALA A 50 14.90 4.89 -1.65
CA ALA A 50 14.01 4.05 -2.45
C ALA A 50 14.68 2.78 -2.98
N ARG A 51 15.93 2.89 -3.48
CA ARG A 51 16.70 1.74 -3.99
C ARG A 51 17.10 0.77 -2.89
N MET A 52 17.60 1.28 -1.77
CA MET A 52 18.03 0.46 -0.63
C MET A 52 16.84 -0.25 0.01
N LYS A 53 15.69 0.41 0.06
CA LYS A 53 14.41 -0.18 0.50
C LYS A 53 13.95 -1.32 -0.40
N ARG A 54 14.02 -1.15 -1.74
CA ARG A 54 13.71 -2.21 -2.71
C ARG A 54 14.63 -3.42 -2.53
N LYS A 55 15.95 -3.18 -2.46
CA LYS A 55 16.95 -4.23 -2.26
C LYS A 55 16.78 -4.96 -0.92
N ALA A 56 16.56 -4.24 0.16
CA ALA A 56 16.34 -4.85 1.48
C ALA A 56 15.06 -5.70 1.48
N TRP A 57 14.01 -5.30 0.77
CA TRP A 57 12.81 -6.12 0.60
C TRP A 57 13.04 -7.40 -0.22
N GLU A 58 13.80 -7.32 -1.30
CA GLU A 58 14.22 -8.52 -2.07
C GLU A 58 14.96 -9.51 -1.15
N GLN A 59 15.83 -9.02 -0.28
CA GLN A 59 16.67 -9.84 0.60
C GLN A 59 15.96 -10.35 1.86
N VAL A 60 15.07 -9.56 2.47
CA VAL A 60 14.16 -10.04 3.54
C VAL A 60 13.18 -11.06 2.97
N GLY A 61 12.75 -10.88 1.72
CA GLY A 61 11.96 -11.85 0.96
C GLY A 61 12.70 -13.17 0.65
N LEU A 62 14.04 -13.17 0.64
CA LEU A 62 14.89 -14.35 0.39
C LEU A 62 15.48 -15.00 1.67
N SER A 63 15.54 -14.27 2.79
CA SER A 63 16.16 -14.76 4.04
C SER A 63 15.16 -15.43 4.99
N LEU A 64 13.86 -15.18 4.83
CA LEU A 64 12.82 -15.95 5.54
C LEU A 64 12.55 -17.33 4.90
N THR A 65 13.13 -17.60 3.73
CA THR A 65 13.04 -18.88 3.00
C THR A 65 14.11 -19.92 3.39
N GLN A 66 15.07 -19.61 4.28
CA GLN A 66 16.18 -20.55 4.58
C GLN A 66 16.05 -21.36 5.89
N THR A 67 14.98 -21.20 6.68
CA THR A 67 14.78 -22.03 7.90
C THR A 67 13.84 -23.21 7.72
N HIS A 68 13.66 -23.69 6.47
CA HIS A 68 13.08 -25.00 6.24
C HIS A 68 13.91 -25.79 5.24
N ARG A 69 14.72 -26.71 5.76
CA ARG A 69 15.34 -27.80 5.01
C ARG A 69 14.44 -29.02 5.21
N PRO A 70 13.53 -29.34 4.28
CA PRO A 70 12.81 -30.59 4.36
C PRO A 70 13.81 -31.72 4.17
N ASP A 71 13.81 -32.65 5.11
CA ASP A 71 14.51 -33.91 4.99
C ASP A 71 13.85 -34.74 3.88
N SER A 72 14.69 -35.43 3.11
CA SER A 72 14.36 -36.57 2.25
C SER A 72 13.51 -36.34 0.97
N GLY A 73 14.19 -36.45 -0.19
CA GLY A 73 13.78 -37.45 -1.18
C GLY A 73 12.94 -37.05 -2.40
N VAL A 74 13.10 -35.85 -2.99
CA VAL A 74 12.48 -35.56 -4.30
C VAL A 74 13.51 -35.00 -5.29
N THR A 75 13.66 -35.70 -6.41
CA THR A 75 14.55 -35.40 -7.54
C THR A 75 14.16 -34.07 -8.22
N PRO A 76 15.10 -33.21 -8.63
CA PRO A 76 14.74 -31.93 -9.25
C PRO A 76 14.23 -32.13 -10.68
N LEU A 77 13.04 -31.61 -10.99
CA LEU A 77 12.58 -31.49 -12.37
C LEU A 77 13.12 -30.20 -13.00
N HIS A 78 13.62 -30.38 -14.21
CA HIS A 78 14.33 -29.46 -15.09
C HIS A 78 13.56 -28.15 -15.34
N HIS A 79 14.15 -26.99 -14.99
CA HIS A 79 13.65 -25.69 -15.41
C HIS A 79 14.02 -25.42 -16.87
N SER A 80 12.99 -25.31 -17.72
CA SER A 80 13.11 -24.79 -19.09
C SER A 80 13.14 -23.27 -19.05
N ALA A 81 14.17 -22.70 -19.67
CA ALA A 81 14.40 -21.26 -19.79
C ALA A 81 13.41 -20.61 -20.76
N TYR A 82 12.91 -19.42 -20.41
CA TYR A 82 12.35 -18.48 -21.38
C TYR A 82 13.30 -17.28 -21.54
N PRO A 83 13.60 -16.86 -22.79
CA PRO A 83 14.60 -15.84 -23.08
C PRO A 83 14.07 -14.42 -22.90
N LEU A 84 14.97 -13.55 -22.44
CA LEU A 84 14.88 -12.10 -22.45
C LEU A 84 14.93 -11.60 -23.91
N ALA A 85 13.97 -10.78 -24.31
CA ALA A 85 14.12 -9.87 -25.44
C ALA A 85 13.66 -8.47 -25.00
N HIS A 86 14.64 -7.57 -24.89
CA HIS A 86 14.43 -6.13 -24.89
C HIS A 86 13.94 -5.72 -26.28
N ASP A 87 12.93 -4.86 -26.34
CA ASP A 87 13.01 -3.71 -27.23
C ASP A 87 12.19 -2.54 -26.69
N ALA A 88 12.76 -1.36 -26.89
CA ALA A 88 12.33 -0.08 -26.35
C ALA A 88 11.44 0.70 -27.33
N MET A 89 10.75 1.70 -26.78
CA MET A 89 10.03 2.82 -27.41
C MET A 89 8.59 2.57 -27.91
N ALA A 90 7.62 3.12 -27.18
CA ALA A 90 7.02 4.41 -27.53
C ALA A 90 6.13 4.92 -26.39
N LEU A 91 6.33 6.18 -25.98
CA LEU A 91 5.49 6.92 -25.05
C LEU A 91 4.19 7.33 -25.76
N ALA A 92 3.05 6.91 -25.22
CA ALA A 92 1.76 7.56 -25.44
C ALA A 92 1.14 7.84 -24.06
N PRO A 93 0.52 9.02 -23.84
CA PRO A 93 -0.19 9.29 -22.60
C PRO A 93 -1.52 8.52 -22.66
N GLU A 94 -1.58 7.36 -22.00
CA GLU A 94 -2.84 6.65 -21.84
C GLU A 94 -3.82 7.52 -21.07
N SER A 95 -4.78 8.03 -21.82
CA SER A 95 -5.83 8.92 -21.40
C SER A 95 -6.98 8.06 -20.86
N MET A 96 -7.30 8.27 -19.59
CA MET A 96 -8.66 8.28 -19.03
C MET A 96 -9.67 7.32 -19.68
N GLN A 97 -9.59 6.03 -19.36
CA GLN A 97 -10.72 5.08 -19.36
C GLN A 97 -10.30 3.76 -18.72
N GLY A 98 -10.02 3.80 -17.41
CA GLY A 98 -9.93 2.58 -16.60
C GLY A 98 -11.33 2.13 -16.21
N ASP A 99 -11.70 0.91 -16.54
CA ASP A 99 -12.90 0.24 -16.06
C ASP A 99 -12.90 0.29 -14.51
N SER A 100 -13.71 1.18 -13.93
CA SER A 100 -13.58 1.63 -12.53
C SER A 100 -13.79 0.55 -11.46
N SER A 101 -14.15 -0.66 -11.86
CA SER A 101 -14.27 -1.85 -10.99
C SER A 101 -12.96 -2.65 -10.94
N ALA A 102 -12.17 -2.70 -12.02
CA ALA A 102 -11.02 -3.58 -12.14
C ALA A 102 -9.88 -3.22 -11.17
N ASN A 103 -9.78 -1.97 -10.73
CA ASN A 103 -8.74 -1.49 -9.81
C ASN A 103 -9.23 -1.27 -8.37
N ARG A 104 -10.40 -1.82 -8.05
CA ARG A 104 -10.99 -1.80 -6.72
C ARG A 104 -11.39 -3.21 -6.32
N ARG A 105 -11.03 -3.62 -5.11
CA ARG A 105 -11.46 -4.88 -4.52
C ARG A 105 -12.08 -4.64 -3.15
N MET A 106 -13.00 -5.49 -2.74
CA MET A 106 -13.40 -5.64 -1.35
C MET A 106 -12.70 -6.87 -0.77
N LEU A 107 -12.13 -6.71 0.43
CA LEU A 107 -11.60 -7.80 1.23
C LEU A 107 -12.56 -8.04 2.39
N TRP A 108 -13.20 -9.20 2.41
CA TRP A 108 -14.01 -9.62 3.56
C TRP A 108 -13.18 -10.55 4.42
N ILE A 109 -12.90 -10.14 5.64
CA ILE A 109 -11.98 -10.84 6.53
C ILE A 109 -12.75 -11.33 7.76
N ASP A 110 -12.79 -12.64 7.94
CA ASP A 110 -13.56 -13.29 9.00
C ASP A 110 -13.12 -12.78 10.39
N ALA A 111 -14.11 -12.41 11.21
CA ALA A 111 -13.93 -11.83 12.55
C ALA A 111 -13.10 -10.53 12.62
N VAL A 112 -12.83 -9.87 11.48
CA VAL A 112 -12.07 -8.61 11.42
C VAL A 112 -12.89 -7.49 10.77
N GLY A 113 -13.44 -7.68 9.57
CA GLY A 113 -14.23 -6.67 8.88
C GLY A 113 -14.04 -6.62 7.36
N GLY A 114 -14.74 -5.68 6.72
CA GLY A 114 -14.66 -5.39 5.29
C GLY A 114 -13.70 -4.25 4.98
N TYR A 115 -12.73 -4.46 4.09
CA TYR A 115 -11.76 -3.45 3.69
C TYR A 115 -11.77 -3.24 2.19
N GLN A 116 -11.90 -1.99 1.77
CA GLN A 116 -11.80 -1.64 0.36
C GLN A 116 -10.33 -1.46 -0.03
N LEU A 117 -9.88 -2.16 -1.07
CA LEU A 117 -8.53 -2.06 -1.61
C LEU A 117 -8.57 -1.30 -2.94
N LEU A 118 -7.92 -0.14 -2.98
CA LEU A 118 -7.81 0.72 -4.16
C LEU A 118 -6.42 0.59 -4.75
N LEU A 119 -6.33 0.20 -6.03
CA LEU A 119 -5.09 -0.14 -6.71
C LEU A 119 -4.53 1.02 -7.54
N ASP A 120 -5.38 1.99 -7.90
CA ASP A 120 -4.95 3.14 -8.69
C ASP A 120 -3.95 4.01 -7.93
N SER A 121 -3.02 4.60 -8.68
CA SER A 121 -2.10 5.61 -8.16
C SER A 121 -2.79 6.96 -7.93
N GLU A 122 -3.92 7.21 -8.59
CA GLU A 122 -4.74 8.42 -8.42
C GLU A 122 -6.14 8.04 -7.97
N ILE A 123 -6.56 8.57 -6.81
CA ILE A 123 -7.87 8.29 -6.22
C ILE A 123 -8.65 9.59 -6.10
N LEU A 124 -9.75 9.68 -6.83
CA LEU A 124 -10.75 10.71 -6.62
C LEU A 124 -11.59 10.38 -5.37
N ILE A 125 -11.75 11.36 -4.49
CA ILE A 125 -12.58 11.29 -3.28
C ILE A 125 -13.80 12.18 -3.47
N GLY A 126 -14.99 11.65 -3.19
CA GLY A 126 -16.23 12.44 -3.27
C GLY A 126 -17.50 11.64 -3.00
N GLN A 127 -18.65 12.25 -3.29
CA GLN A 127 -19.95 11.57 -3.22
C GLN A 127 -20.07 10.47 -4.29
N PRO A 128 -20.80 9.38 -4.00
CA PRO A 128 -21.28 8.47 -5.03
C PRO A 128 -22.02 9.23 -6.14
N PRO A 129 -21.93 8.78 -7.41
CA PRO A 129 -22.74 9.37 -8.47
C PRO A 129 -24.22 9.22 -8.16
N GLY A 130 -25.00 10.27 -8.42
CA GLY A 130 -26.47 10.20 -8.44
C GLY A 130 -26.96 9.48 -9.69
N ALA A 131 -28.27 9.15 -9.72
CA ALA A 131 -28.90 8.48 -10.87
C ALA A 131 -28.72 9.23 -12.21
N ASP A 132 -28.51 10.54 -12.14
CA ASP A 132 -28.48 11.45 -13.28
C ASP A 132 -27.04 11.74 -13.78
N ALA A 133 -26.03 11.10 -13.18
CA ALA A 133 -24.62 11.32 -13.50
C ALA A 133 -24.19 10.59 -14.78
N ALA A 134 -24.79 10.97 -15.92
CA ALA A 134 -24.37 10.46 -17.22
C ALA A 134 -22.98 11.02 -17.61
N GLY A 135 -22.01 10.14 -17.81
CA GLY A 135 -20.74 10.45 -18.48
C GLY A 135 -19.51 10.68 -17.58
N GLN A 136 -19.63 10.63 -16.25
CA GLN A 136 -18.48 10.65 -15.34
C GLN A 136 -18.44 9.36 -14.51
N GLY A 137 -17.32 8.64 -14.57
CA GLY A 137 -17.10 7.46 -13.73
C GLY A 137 -17.15 7.81 -12.24
N PRO A 138 -17.55 6.87 -11.37
CA PRO A 138 -17.63 7.12 -9.93
C PRO A 138 -16.26 7.44 -9.33
N PRO A 139 -16.20 8.22 -8.23
CA PRO A 139 -14.98 8.35 -7.44
C PRO A 139 -14.44 6.98 -6.99
N GLY A 140 -13.11 6.88 -6.84
CA GLY A 140 -12.46 5.69 -6.31
C GLY A 140 -12.79 5.49 -4.83
N LEU A 141 -12.75 6.57 -4.05
CA LEU A 141 -13.22 6.62 -2.67
C LEU A 141 -14.54 7.39 -2.60
N GLN A 142 -15.64 6.65 -2.46
CA GLN A 142 -16.99 7.21 -2.39
C GLN A 142 -17.44 7.31 -0.94
N ILE A 143 -17.98 8.47 -0.54
CA ILE A 143 -18.42 8.74 0.82
C ILE A 143 -19.84 9.32 0.80
N LEU A 144 -20.76 8.69 1.52
CA LEU A 144 -22.11 9.20 1.75
C LEU A 144 -22.06 10.34 2.76
N ALA A 145 -21.88 11.56 2.27
CA ALA A 145 -21.85 12.78 3.05
C ALA A 145 -22.19 14.00 2.20
N ASP A 146 -22.48 15.14 2.81
CA ASP A 146 -22.65 16.42 2.12
C ASP A 146 -21.29 17.03 1.75
N ILE A 147 -20.66 16.45 0.73
CA ILE A 147 -19.37 16.88 0.17
C ILE A 147 -19.50 16.94 -1.35
N SER A 148 -18.69 17.74 -2.04
CA SER A 148 -18.63 17.73 -3.50
C SER A 148 -18.49 16.31 -4.09
N ARG A 149 -19.19 16.05 -5.21
CA ARG A 149 -19.04 14.81 -6.02
C ARG A 149 -17.58 14.52 -6.40
N ARG A 150 -16.80 15.58 -6.60
CA ARG A 150 -15.35 15.55 -6.81
C ARG A 150 -14.74 16.51 -5.79
N HIS A 151 -14.32 16.00 -4.64
CA HIS A 151 -13.92 16.86 -3.52
C HIS A 151 -12.41 17.04 -3.42
N ALA A 152 -11.66 15.96 -3.61
CA ALA A 152 -10.21 15.97 -3.58
C ALA A 152 -9.66 14.82 -4.41
N VAL A 153 -8.41 14.96 -4.86
CA VAL A 153 -7.66 13.89 -5.54
C VAL A 153 -6.46 13.53 -4.68
N LEU A 154 -6.28 12.24 -4.42
CA LEU A 154 -5.14 11.71 -3.69
C LEU A 154 -4.26 10.92 -4.66
N ARG A 155 -3.06 11.44 -4.96
CA ARG A 155 -2.10 10.83 -5.87
C ARG A 155 -0.93 10.21 -5.11
N ARG A 156 -0.49 9.03 -5.54
CA ARG A 156 0.78 8.44 -5.13
C ARG A 156 1.88 8.87 -6.10
N GLU A 157 2.86 9.61 -5.60
CA GLU A 157 4.00 10.11 -6.37
C GLU A 157 5.30 9.76 -5.66
N ALA A 158 6.18 9.03 -6.36
CA ALA A 158 7.51 8.65 -5.85
C ALA A 158 7.51 8.02 -4.42
N GLY A 159 6.44 7.31 -4.04
CA GLY A 159 6.30 6.70 -2.70
C GLY A 159 5.74 7.62 -1.62
N ALA A 160 5.46 8.88 -1.94
CA ALA A 160 4.68 9.81 -1.13
C ALA A 160 3.24 9.92 -1.66
N TYR A 161 2.37 10.57 -0.89
CA TYR A 161 1.02 10.90 -1.33
C TYR A 161 0.86 12.40 -1.40
N VAL A 162 0.25 12.90 -2.47
CA VAL A 162 -0.09 14.30 -2.67
C VAL A 162 -1.61 14.43 -2.69
N LEU A 163 -2.14 15.28 -1.83
CA LEU A 163 -3.56 15.61 -1.78
C LEU A 163 -3.80 16.92 -2.51
N GLU A 164 -4.60 16.89 -3.55
CA GLU A 164 -5.04 18.04 -4.33
C GLU A 164 -6.48 18.42 -3.97
N PRO A 165 -6.72 19.61 -3.42
CA PRO A 165 -8.08 20.08 -3.12
C PRO A 165 -8.81 20.51 -4.39
N LEU A 166 -10.01 19.95 -4.63
CA LEU A 166 -10.96 20.44 -5.64
C LEU A 166 -12.10 21.27 -5.00
N SER A 167 -12.16 21.26 -3.67
CA SER A 167 -13.09 21.99 -2.80
C SER A 167 -12.37 22.31 -1.48
N GLU A 168 -13.05 22.90 -0.49
CA GLU A 168 -12.41 23.22 0.79
C GLU A 168 -11.92 21.95 1.51
N VAL A 169 -10.60 21.79 1.60
CA VAL A 169 -9.94 20.70 2.32
C VAL A 169 -9.05 21.26 3.42
N LYS A 170 -9.05 20.59 4.59
CA LYS A 170 -8.11 20.88 5.67
C LYS A 170 -7.25 19.67 5.99
N ILE A 171 -5.98 19.88 6.32
CA ILE A 171 -5.12 18.86 6.95
C ILE A 171 -4.79 19.34 8.35
N ASP A 172 -5.09 18.54 9.36
CA ASP A 172 -4.86 18.84 10.78
C ASP A 172 -5.39 20.24 11.17
N GLY A 173 -6.57 20.58 10.65
CA GLY A 173 -7.26 21.86 10.87
C GLY A 173 -6.78 23.02 9.99
N ARG A 174 -5.73 22.87 9.18
CA ARG A 174 -5.21 23.91 8.29
C ARG A 174 -5.78 23.77 6.88
N THR A 175 -6.43 24.81 6.37
CA THR A 175 -6.95 24.85 5.01
C THR A 175 -5.83 24.76 3.98
N LEU A 176 -6.00 23.88 2.99
CA LEU A 176 -5.09 23.75 1.87
C LEU A 176 -5.39 24.83 0.82
N THR A 177 -4.33 25.42 0.29
CA THR A 177 -4.39 26.40 -0.81
C THR A 177 -3.95 25.80 -2.15
N GLY A 178 -3.58 24.52 -2.18
CA GLY A 178 -3.11 23.81 -3.36
C GLY A 178 -2.63 22.38 -3.04
N PRO A 179 -2.11 21.66 -4.05
CA PRO A 179 -1.56 20.32 -3.88
C PRO A 179 -0.53 20.26 -2.75
N THR A 180 -0.70 19.31 -1.82
CA THR A 180 0.13 19.20 -0.62
C THR A 180 0.52 17.75 -0.36
N THR A 181 1.82 17.51 -0.15
CA THR A 181 2.33 16.19 0.23
C THR A 181 1.90 15.83 1.64
N LEU A 182 1.29 14.65 1.80
CA LEU A 182 0.91 14.09 3.09
C LEU A 182 2.14 13.54 3.81
N SER A 183 2.29 13.91 5.09
CA SER A 183 3.36 13.44 5.95
C SER A 183 2.80 12.55 7.06
N GLY A 184 3.04 11.24 6.96
CA GLY A 184 2.71 10.29 8.04
C GLY A 184 1.22 10.16 8.33
N ASP A 185 0.88 10.10 9.62
CA ASP A 185 -0.49 10.06 10.13
C ASP A 185 -1.06 11.49 10.21
N CYS A 186 -2.19 11.74 9.56
CA CYS A 186 -2.84 13.05 9.54
C CYS A 186 -4.36 12.91 9.43
N VAL A 187 -5.06 13.97 9.83
CA VAL A 187 -6.52 14.08 9.68
C VAL A 187 -6.85 15.04 8.54
N VAL A 188 -7.45 14.51 7.48
CA VAL A 188 -7.99 15.27 6.37
C VAL A 188 -9.47 15.54 6.62
N THR A 189 -9.88 16.81 6.53
CA THR A 189 -11.27 17.24 6.65
C THR A 189 -11.80 17.70 5.29
N LEU A 190 -12.95 17.16 4.88
CA LEU A 190 -13.69 17.44 3.65
C LEU A 190 -15.13 17.83 4.05
N GLY A 191 -15.43 19.11 4.23
CA GLY A 191 -16.72 19.54 4.81
C GLY A 191 -17.03 18.85 6.16
N PRO A 192 -18.15 18.10 6.30
CA PRO A 192 -18.48 17.37 7.52
C PRO A 192 -17.66 16.07 7.72
N VAL A 193 -16.92 15.62 6.71
CA VAL A 193 -16.17 14.37 6.74
C VAL A 193 -14.77 14.58 7.31
N ARG A 194 -14.40 13.75 8.28
CA ARG A 194 -13.01 13.59 8.77
C ARG A 194 -12.48 12.22 8.39
N LEU A 195 -11.31 12.20 7.76
CA LEU A 195 -10.57 11.03 7.33
C LEU A 195 -9.22 11.01 8.03
N ARG A 196 -8.91 9.95 8.78
CA ARG A 196 -7.54 9.70 9.22
C ARG A 196 -6.80 8.92 8.15
N ILE A 197 -5.71 9.47 7.66
CA ILE A 197 -4.82 8.83 6.70
C ILE A 197 -3.53 8.49 7.43
N ALA A 198 -3.26 7.20 7.59
CA ALA A 198 -2.07 6.69 8.25
C ALA A 198 -1.27 5.79 7.31
N ARG A 199 0.05 5.73 7.52
CA ARG A 199 0.92 4.70 6.94
C ARG A 199 1.36 3.75 8.05
N PRO A 200 0.65 2.61 8.26
CA PRO A 200 0.93 1.72 9.39
C PRO A 200 2.30 1.07 9.29
N HIS A 201 2.75 0.75 8.08
CA HIS A 201 4.00 0.06 7.83
C HIS A 201 5.00 0.98 7.14
N ALA A 202 6.12 1.30 7.79
CA ALA A 202 7.17 2.18 7.27
C ALA A 202 7.66 1.77 5.86
N LEU A 203 7.63 0.46 5.59
CA LEU A 203 8.25 -0.09 4.39
C LEU A 203 7.30 -0.27 3.20
N SER A 204 6.03 0.06 3.39
CA SER A 204 5.06 0.08 2.31
C SER A 204 4.59 1.51 2.09
N ALA A 205 4.35 1.87 0.83
CA ALA A 205 3.64 3.09 0.52
C ALA A 205 2.14 2.96 0.83
N THR A 206 1.62 1.75 1.07
CA THR A 206 0.20 1.56 1.36
C THR A 206 -0.25 2.39 2.56
N VAL A 207 -1.28 3.19 2.35
CA VAL A 207 -1.92 3.99 3.39
C VAL A 207 -3.27 3.43 3.72
N ARG A 208 -3.64 3.51 5.01
CA ARG A 208 -4.97 3.21 5.51
C ARG A 208 -5.72 4.51 5.71
N VAL A 209 -6.93 4.56 5.17
CA VAL A 209 -7.89 5.64 5.36
C VAL A 209 -9.03 5.12 6.23
N THR A 210 -9.31 5.83 7.32
CA THR A 210 -10.41 5.53 8.25
C THR A 210 -11.32 6.75 8.36
N ILE A 211 -12.63 6.55 8.24
CA ILE A 211 -13.61 7.62 8.45
C ILE A 211 -13.83 7.80 9.95
N GLU A 212 -13.46 8.95 10.50
CA GLU A 212 -13.64 9.27 11.93
C GLU A 212 -14.91 10.06 12.24
N SER A 213 -15.62 10.45 11.19
CA SER A 213 -16.81 11.31 11.27
C SER A 213 -18.13 10.51 11.27
N GLY A 214 -18.07 9.17 11.25
CA GLY A 214 -19.25 8.30 11.26
C GLY A 214 -19.94 8.11 9.91
N HIS A 215 -19.51 8.83 8.87
CA HIS A 215 -19.99 8.64 7.49
C HIS A 215 -19.57 7.27 6.93
N ARG A 216 -20.28 6.79 5.92
CA ARG A 216 -20.03 5.48 5.30
C ARG A 216 -19.40 5.62 3.92
N THR A 217 -18.53 4.67 3.58
CA THR A 217 -18.07 4.47 2.20
C THR A 217 -19.13 3.78 1.35
N VAL A 218 -18.96 3.83 0.03
CA VAL A 218 -19.73 3.00 -0.92
C VAL A 218 -18.76 2.20 -1.81
N PRO A 219 -18.79 0.85 -1.76
CA PRO A 219 -19.50 0.01 -0.78
C PRO A 219 -19.07 0.28 0.67
N ALA A 220 -19.89 -0.13 1.64
CA ALA A 220 -19.58 0.03 3.06
C ALA A 220 -18.33 -0.80 3.42
N ALA A 221 -17.35 -0.14 4.02
CA ALA A 221 -16.10 -0.74 4.48
C ALA A 221 -15.75 -0.18 5.88
N ASP A 222 -15.11 -1.01 6.69
CA ASP A 222 -14.55 -0.63 8.00
C ASP A 222 -13.25 0.18 7.83
N GLY A 223 -12.60 0.05 6.67
CA GLY A 223 -11.45 0.87 6.29
C GLY A 223 -11.15 0.77 4.80
N VAL A 224 -10.36 1.72 4.31
CA VAL A 224 -9.91 1.77 2.92
C VAL A 224 -8.39 1.71 2.89
N LEU A 225 -7.85 0.94 1.97
CA LEU A 225 -6.42 0.80 1.71
C LEU A 225 -6.12 1.32 0.32
N LEU A 226 -5.20 2.27 0.21
CA LEU A 226 -4.63 2.66 -1.07
C LEU A 226 -3.36 1.86 -1.25
N LEU A 227 -3.43 0.79 -2.04
CA LEU A 227 -2.33 -0.16 -2.18
C LEU A 227 -1.15 0.49 -2.91
N GLY A 228 -0.02 0.56 -2.21
CA GLY A 228 1.29 0.80 -2.82
C GLY A 228 1.81 -0.48 -3.46
N GLU A 229 2.92 -1.01 -2.95
CA GLU A 229 3.51 -2.27 -3.42
C GLU A 229 2.99 -3.48 -2.63
N SER A 230 2.72 -3.31 -1.33
CA SER A 230 2.30 -4.38 -0.44
C SER A 230 1.38 -3.92 0.68
N CYS A 231 0.52 -4.81 1.13
CA CYS A 231 -0.35 -4.67 2.28
C CYS A 231 -0.12 -5.88 3.18
N VAL A 232 -0.05 -5.64 4.47
CA VAL A 232 0.22 -6.66 5.50
C VAL A 232 -1.01 -6.76 6.38
N LEU A 233 -1.58 -7.94 6.46
CA LEU A 233 -2.66 -8.32 7.35
C LEU A 233 -2.06 -9.22 8.42
N GLY A 234 -2.31 -8.95 9.71
CA GLY A 234 -1.73 -9.79 10.77
C GLY A 234 -1.82 -9.18 12.17
N PRO A 235 -1.25 -9.85 13.19
CA PRO A 235 -1.48 -9.49 14.59
C PRO A 235 -0.71 -8.25 15.05
N LYS A 236 0.32 -7.86 14.30
CA LYS A 236 1.27 -6.85 14.75
C LYS A 236 0.66 -5.43 14.65
N PRO A 237 1.04 -4.50 15.54
CA PRO A 237 0.52 -3.13 15.51
C PRO A 237 0.80 -2.36 14.22
N HIS A 238 1.85 -2.74 13.47
CA HIS A 238 2.24 -2.13 12.21
C HIS A 238 1.64 -2.82 10.97
N SER A 239 0.78 -3.83 11.16
CA SER A 239 -0.02 -4.40 10.07
C SER A 239 -1.00 -3.33 9.56
N HIS A 240 -1.21 -3.30 8.25
CA HIS A 240 -2.13 -2.35 7.62
C HIS A 240 -3.57 -2.64 8.06
N ILE A 241 -3.94 -3.92 8.04
CA ILE A 241 -5.14 -4.43 8.70
C ILE A 241 -4.68 -5.25 9.90
N ARG A 242 -5.17 -4.88 11.07
CA ARG A 242 -4.78 -5.54 12.32
C ARG A 242 -5.71 -6.72 12.58
N CYS A 243 -5.16 -7.92 12.53
CA CYS A 243 -5.85 -9.18 12.78
C CYS A 243 -5.26 -9.84 14.04
N PRO A 244 -5.64 -9.41 15.25
CA PRO A 244 -4.99 -9.82 16.49
C PRO A 244 -5.12 -11.32 16.80
N GLY A 245 -6.13 -11.99 16.25
CA GLY A 245 -6.33 -13.44 16.41
C GLY A 245 -5.45 -14.29 15.51
N TRP A 246 -4.74 -13.70 14.55
CA TRP A 246 -3.90 -14.45 13.60
C TRP A 246 -2.51 -14.69 14.16
N ARG A 247 -1.93 -15.86 13.89
CA ARG A 247 -0.59 -16.28 14.26
C ARG A 247 0.44 -15.77 13.27
N ASN A 248 0.09 -15.81 11.99
CA ASN A 248 0.97 -15.43 10.89
C ASN A 248 0.40 -14.26 10.10
N GLU A 249 1.29 -13.55 9.42
CA GLU A 249 0.91 -12.47 8.52
C GLU A 249 0.50 -13.04 7.16
N LEU A 250 -0.49 -12.40 6.55
CA LEU A 250 -0.76 -12.50 5.12
C LEU A 250 -0.26 -11.22 4.46
N ILE A 251 0.59 -11.38 3.45
CA ILE A 251 1.10 -10.27 2.65
C ILE A 251 0.39 -10.30 1.32
N VAL A 252 -0.40 -9.27 1.04
CA VAL A 252 -0.99 -8.97 -0.27
C VAL A 252 -0.06 -8.00 -0.98
N TYR A 253 0.26 -8.24 -2.25
CA TYR A 253 1.21 -7.40 -2.97
C TYR A 253 0.95 -7.39 -4.47
N ARG A 254 1.48 -6.38 -5.15
CA ARG A 254 1.40 -6.27 -6.62
C ARG A 254 2.54 -7.02 -7.27
N GLN A 255 2.23 -7.74 -8.35
CA GLN A 255 3.21 -8.35 -9.23
C GLN A 255 2.83 -8.00 -10.68
N GLY A 256 3.38 -6.90 -11.19
CA GLY A 256 2.88 -6.27 -12.41
C GLY A 256 1.44 -5.81 -12.22
N ASP A 257 0.56 -6.23 -13.11
CA ASP A 257 -0.88 -5.91 -13.07
C ASP A 257 -1.69 -6.88 -12.21
N ARG A 258 -1.04 -7.89 -11.64
CA ARG A 258 -1.69 -8.90 -10.80
C ARG A 258 -1.58 -8.55 -9.33
N LEU A 259 -2.62 -8.89 -8.59
CA LEU A 259 -2.59 -8.92 -7.14
C LEU A 259 -2.23 -10.35 -6.72
N CYS A 260 -1.27 -10.50 -5.83
CA CYS A 260 -0.88 -11.79 -5.28
C CYS A 260 -0.90 -11.75 -3.76
N CYS A 261 -0.96 -12.92 -3.13
CA CYS A 261 -0.73 -13.06 -1.70
C CYS A 261 0.31 -14.13 -1.40
N ARG A 262 0.88 -14.05 -0.20
CA ARG A 262 1.66 -15.12 0.41
C ARG A 262 1.56 -15.03 1.93
N SER A 263 1.75 -16.15 2.59
CA SER A 263 1.91 -16.23 4.04
C SER A 263 3.20 -16.98 4.39
N GLY A 264 3.67 -16.82 5.63
CA GLY A 264 4.76 -17.63 6.19
C GLY A 264 4.32 -19.04 6.60
N SER A 265 3.02 -19.31 6.60
CA SER A 265 2.41 -20.62 6.84
C SER A 265 1.68 -21.13 5.60
N GLU A 266 1.32 -22.42 5.62
CA GLU A 266 0.46 -23.01 4.59
C GLU A 266 -0.86 -22.23 4.44
N LEU A 267 -1.27 -22.06 3.20
CA LEU A 267 -2.54 -21.47 2.82
C LEU A 267 -3.23 -22.34 1.78
N SER A 268 -4.56 -22.28 1.73
CA SER A 268 -5.35 -22.79 0.61
C SER A 268 -6.06 -21.65 -0.10
N VAL A 269 -6.12 -21.75 -1.43
CA VAL A 269 -6.85 -20.83 -2.30
C VAL A 269 -7.92 -21.63 -3.03
N ASP A 270 -9.18 -21.23 -2.88
CA ASP A 270 -10.35 -21.91 -3.40
C ASP A 270 -10.34 -23.42 -3.09
N GLY A 271 -9.97 -23.75 -1.83
CA GLY A 271 -9.88 -25.11 -1.31
C GLY A 271 -8.63 -25.90 -1.75
N ARG A 272 -7.71 -25.31 -2.50
CA ARG A 272 -6.47 -25.97 -2.95
C ARG A 272 -5.26 -25.47 -2.16
N PRO A 273 -4.48 -26.36 -1.52
CA PRO A 273 -3.24 -25.97 -0.85
C PRO A 273 -2.26 -25.29 -1.81
N THR A 274 -1.59 -24.24 -1.36
CA THR A 274 -0.57 -23.53 -2.14
C THR A 274 0.71 -23.36 -1.32
N SER A 275 1.85 -23.64 -1.95
CA SER A 275 3.18 -23.49 -1.38
C SER A 275 3.91 -22.36 -2.11
N GLY A 276 3.45 -21.12 -1.93
CA GLY A 276 4.08 -19.95 -2.56
C GLY A 276 3.10 -18.80 -2.84
N PRO A 277 3.51 -17.85 -3.70
CA PRO A 277 2.62 -16.83 -4.23
C PRO A 277 1.34 -17.42 -4.83
N ALA A 278 0.19 -16.90 -4.42
CA ALA A 278 -1.08 -17.19 -5.06
C ALA A 278 -1.67 -15.90 -5.64
N GLU A 279 -2.21 -15.98 -6.86
CA GLU A 279 -2.88 -14.85 -7.51
C GLU A 279 -4.24 -14.61 -6.86
N LEU A 280 -4.62 -13.34 -6.77
CA LEU A 280 -5.84 -12.86 -6.13
C LEU A 280 -6.73 -12.19 -7.17
N SER A 281 -7.85 -12.83 -7.47
CA SER A 281 -8.90 -12.32 -8.35
C SER A 281 -10.22 -12.14 -7.61
N ALA A 282 -11.18 -11.44 -8.20
CA ALA A 282 -12.53 -11.37 -7.66
C ALA A 282 -13.13 -12.80 -7.57
N GLY A 283 -13.80 -13.08 -6.45
CA GLY A 283 -14.31 -14.40 -6.10
C GLY A 283 -13.31 -15.32 -5.37
N THR A 284 -12.03 -14.94 -5.28
CA THR A 284 -11.01 -15.77 -4.62
C THR A 284 -11.29 -15.88 -3.12
N ARG A 285 -11.25 -17.10 -2.58
CA ARG A 285 -11.25 -17.38 -1.14
C ARG A 285 -9.90 -17.89 -0.69
N ILE A 286 -9.34 -17.27 0.34
CA ILE A 286 -8.06 -17.65 0.96
C ILE A 286 -8.33 -18.13 2.37
N GLU A 287 -7.77 -19.27 2.73
CA GLU A 287 -7.87 -19.84 4.06
C GLU A 287 -6.47 -20.21 4.58
N GLY A 288 -6.24 -19.90 5.85
CA GLY A 288 -5.09 -20.35 6.61
C GLY A 288 -5.55 -21.06 7.88
N GLN A 289 -4.61 -21.39 8.77
CA GLN A 289 -4.92 -22.15 9.98
C GLN A 289 -5.95 -21.44 10.90
N ASP A 290 -5.90 -20.11 10.95
CA ASP A 290 -6.63 -19.27 11.89
C ASP A 290 -7.27 -18.04 11.22
N PHE A 291 -7.37 -18.06 9.89
CA PHE A 291 -8.00 -17.01 9.13
C PHE A 291 -8.70 -17.53 7.89
N ALA A 292 -9.71 -16.80 7.48
CA ALA A 292 -10.28 -16.89 6.15
C ALA A 292 -10.62 -15.49 5.66
N LEU A 293 -10.47 -15.28 4.35
CA LEU A 293 -10.91 -14.06 3.70
C LEU A 293 -11.36 -14.32 2.27
N SER A 294 -12.26 -13.49 1.76
CA SER A 294 -12.65 -13.47 0.36
C SER A 294 -12.38 -12.13 -0.29
N ILE A 295 -12.26 -12.16 -1.62
CA ILE A 295 -12.01 -11.00 -2.46
C ILE A 295 -13.19 -10.83 -3.40
N GLU A 296 -13.75 -9.62 -3.48
CA GLU A 296 -14.79 -9.23 -4.44
C GLU A 296 -14.33 -8.08 -5.34
#